data_AF-A0A957W2R3-F1
#
_entry.id   AF-A0A957W2R3-F1
#
_cell.length_a   1.000
_cell.length_b   1.000
_cell.length_c   1.000
_cell.angle_alpha   90.00
_cell.angle_beta   90.00
_cell.angle_gamma   90.00
#
_symmetry.space_group_name_H-M   'P 1'
#
loop_
_entity.id
_entity.type
_entity.pdbx_description
1 polymer ?
#
loop_
_entity_poly.entity_id
_entity_poly.type
_entity_poly.pdbx_seq_one_letter_code
_entity_poly.pdbx_strand_id
1 'polypeptide(L)'
;MVHFFRAEVYRADVWRRRLDTTTNWAVITTGATLSIAWDPQIIILSTLLVTLFLYIEARRYRHYELWSYRVRLMETDFFAAMLVPPFRPAADWAESLAENLLRPKFPISM
;
A
#
# COMPACT_ATOMS: atom_id res chain seq x y z
N MET A 1 4.07 20.54 -10.32
CA MET A 1 4.72 19.40 -9.60
C MET A 1 4.32 19.32 -8.13
N VAL A 2 4.44 20.38 -7.32
CA VAL A 2 4.11 20.32 -5.88
C VAL A 2 2.67 19.87 -5.58
N HIS A 3 1.66 20.40 -6.29
CA HIS A 3 0.27 19.97 -6.10
C HIS A 3 0.02 18.50 -6.50
N PHE A 4 0.72 18.04 -7.54
CA PHE A 4 0.65 16.64 -7.98
C PHE A 4 1.28 15.71 -6.94
N PHE A 5 2.47 16.05 -6.45
CA PHE A 5 3.12 15.32 -5.37
C PHE A 5 2.23 15.26 -4.11
N ARG A 6 1.64 16.39 -3.71
CA ARG A 6 0.70 16.43 -2.59
C ARG A 6 -0.52 15.52 -2.81
N ALA A 7 -1.06 15.47 -4.01
CA ALA A 7 -2.17 14.59 -4.35
C ALA A 7 -1.76 13.11 -4.30
N GLU A 8 -0.57 12.76 -4.78
CA GLU A 8 -0.04 11.39 -4.72
C GLU A 8 0.25 10.94 -3.29
N VAL A 9 0.86 11.81 -2.46
CA VAL A 9 1.04 11.56 -1.02
C VAL A 9 -0.30 11.36 -0.32
N TYR A 10 -1.29 12.20 -0.62
CA TYR A 10 -2.64 12.05 -0.06
C TYR A 10 -3.29 10.72 -0.49
N ARG A 11 -3.15 10.31 -1.76
CA ARG A 11 -3.64 9.01 -2.23
C ARG A 11 -2.95 7.86 -1.49
N ALA A 12 -1.62 7.91 -1.34
CA ALA A 12 -0.86 6.90 -0.61
C ALA A 12 -1.33 6.79 0.85
N ASP A 13 -1.59 7.92 1.52
CA ASP A 13 -2.11 7.94 2.90
C ASP A 13 -3.54 7.38 3.01
N VAL A 14 -4.43 7.75 2.07
CA VAL A 14 -5.79 7.18 2.02
C VAL A 14 -5.76 5.67 1.81
N TRP A 15 -4.89 5.18 0.93
CA TRP A 15 -4.74 3.74 0.70
C TRP A 15 -4.10 3.02 1.89
N ARG A 16 -3.15 3.65 2.59
CA ARG A 16 -2.60 3.14 3.85
C ARG A 16 -3.69 2.96 4.92
N ARG A 17 -4.52 3.99 5.15
CA ARG A 17 -5.62 3.91 6.14
C ARG A 17 -6.65 2.81 5.83
N ARG A 18 -6.87 2.51 4.54
CA ARG A 18 -7.80 1.44 4.10
C ARG A 18 -7.23 0.03 4.31
N LEU A 19 -5.91 -0.10 4.34
CA LEU A 19 -5.21 -1.34 4.66
C LEU A 19 -5.51 -1.68 6.14
N ASP A 20 -5.15 -0.78 7.06
CA ASP A 20 -5.24 -1.02 8.51
C ASP A 20 -6.64 -1.45 9.00
N THR A 21 -7.72 -1.04 8.32
CA THR A 21 -9.09 -1.38 8.74
C THR A 21 -9.38 -2.88 8.74
N THR A 22 -8.99 -3.62 7.69
CA THR A 22 -9.29 -5.06 7.55
C THR A 22 -8.44 -5.91 8.48
N THR A 23 -7.19 -5.52 8.67
CA THR A 23 -6.29 -6.13 9.66
C THR A 23 -6.80 -5.91 11.09
N ASN A 24 -7.31 -4.72 11.41
CA ASN A 24 -7.93 -4.45 12.73
C ASN A 24 -9.13 -5.38 12.99
N TRP A 25 -10.01 -5.57 12.00
CA TRP A 25 -11.12 -6.52 12.12
C TRP A 25 -10.64 -7.96 12.32
N ALA A 26 -9.58 -8.38 11.60
CA ALA A 26 -9.00 -9.71 11.79
C ALA A 26 -8.46 -9.93 13.21
N VAL A 27 -7.83 -8.91 13.81
CA VAL A 27 -7.36 -8.98 15.21
C VAL A 27 -8.53 -9.09 16.18
N ILE A 28 -9.56 -8.27 16.00
CA ILE A 28 -10.77 -8.29 16.85
C ILE A 28 -11.48 -9.65 16.76
N THR A 29 -11.67 -10.19 15.55
CA THR A 29 -12.32 -11.49 15.37
C THR A 29 -11.50 -12.61 16.00
N THR A 30 -10.17 -12.56 15.89
CA THR A 30 -9.28 -13.54 16.52
C THR A 30 -9.39 -13.50 18.05
N GLY A 31 -9.33 -12.30 18.65
CA GLY A 31 -9.48 -12.14 20.10
C GLY A 31 -10.85 -12.58 20.62
N ALA A 32 -11.93 -12.23 19.90
CA ALA A 32 -13.27 -12.68 20.22
C ALA A 32 -13.39 -14.21 20.13
N THR A 33 -12.83 -14.82 19.08
CA THR A 33 -12.83 -16.28 18.88
C THR A 33 -12.15 -16.98 20.05
N LEU A 34 -10.96 -16.52 20.46
CA LEU A 34 -10.22 -17.10 21.59
C LEU A 34 -11.01 -17.06 22.91
N SER A 35 -11.90 -16.07 23.07
CA SER A 35 -12.72 -15.91 24.28
C SER A 35 -13.86 -16.94 24.36
N ILE A 36 -14.31 -17.46 23.21
CA ILE A 36 -15.43 -18.41 23.09
C ILE A 36 -15.00 -19.75 22.45
N ALA A 37 -13.69 -20.03 22.42
CA ALA A 37 -13.08 -21.17 21.72
C ALA A 37 -13.31 -22.54 22.40
N TRP A 38 -14.50 -22.78 22.92
CA TRP A 38 -14.86 -24.06 23.52
C TRP A 38 -15.34 -25.07 22.47
N ASP A 39 -15.90 -24.58 21.34
CA ASP A 39 -16.29 -25.40 20.20
C ASP A 39 -15.22 -25.31 19.08
N PRO A 40 -14.62 -26.45 18.65
CA PRO A 40 -13.68 -26.49 17.53
C PRO A 40 -14.23 -25.89 16.21
N GLN A 41 -15.54 -25.94 15.99
CA GLN A 41 -16.18 -25.39 14.79
C GLN A 41 -16.00 -23.87 14.69
N ILE A 42 -16.01 -23.18 15.83
CA ILE A 42 -15.83 -21.72 15.91
C ILE A 42 -14.40 -21.33 15.48
N ILE A 43 -13.41 -22.14 15.86
CA ILE A 43 -12.00 -21.92 15.49
C ILE A 43 -11.83 -22.09 13.97
N ILE A 44 -12.44 -23.13 13.38
CA ILE A 44 -12.38 -23.37 11.94
C ILE A 44 -13.02 -22.21 11.17
N LEU A 45 -14.22 -21.78 11.59
CA LEU A 45 -14.92 -20.65 10.97
C LEU A 45 -14.12 -19.35 11.08
N SER A 46 -13.53 -19.08 12.24
CA SER A 46 -12.70 -17.90 12.47
C SER A 46 -11.45 -17.90 11.60
N THR A 47 -10.78 -19.06 11.47
CA THR A 47 -9.60 -19.22 10.60
C THR A 47 -9.97 -18.95 9.13
N LEU A 48 -11.13 -19.42 8.67
CA LEU A 48 -11.63 -19.12 7.32
C LEU A 48 -11.89 -17.61 7.14
N LEU A 49 -12.46 -16.96 8.15
CA LEU A 49 -12.77 -15.53 8.10
C LEU A 49 -11.49 -14.66 8.11
N VAL A 50 -10.51 -15.01 8.93
CA VAL A 50 -9.21 -14.32 8.98
C VAL A 50 -8.44 -14.50 7.67
N THR A 51 -8.45 -15.70 7.09
CA THR A 51 -7.80 -15.93 5.78
C THR A 51 -8.47 -15.12 4.67
N LEU A 52 -9.80 -14.98 4.69
CA LEU A 52 -10.52 -14.10 3.77
C LEU A 52 -10.09 -12.62 3.93
N PHE A 53 -10.00 -12.12 5.17
CA PHE A 53 -9.51 -10.76 5.42
C PHE A 53 -8.08 -10.57 4.94
N LEU A 54 -7.20 -11.53 5.17
CA LEU A 54 -5.81 -11.49 4.73
C LEU A 54 -5.70 -11.49 3.19
N TYR A 55 -6.54 -12.25 2.50
CA TYR A 55 -6.60 -12.23 1.03
C TYR A 55 -7.08 -10.89 0.47
N ILE A 56 -8.13 -10.30 1.08
CA ILE A 56 -8.61 -8.96 0.71
C ILE A 56 -7.50 -7.92 0.93
N GLU A 57 -6.78 -8.03 2.05
CA GLU A 57 -5.68 -7.16 2.42
C GLU A 57 -4.52 -7.25 1.44
N ALA A 58 -4.08 -8.47 1.09
CA ALA A 58 -3.01 -8.71 0.11
C ALA A 58 -3.33 -8.06 -1.24
N ARG A 59 -4.59 -8.16 -1.70
CA ARG A 59 -5.03 -7.50 -2.94
C ARG A 59 -4.97 -5.97 -2.84
N ARG A 60 -5.35 -5.39 -1.70
CA ARG A 60 -5.27 -3.94 -1.45
C ARG A 60 -3.83 -3.47 -1.32
N TYR A 61 -2.97 -4.26 -0.70
CA TYR A 61 -1.55 -3.96 -0.53
C TYR A 61 -0.86 -3.73 -1.87
N ARG A 62 -1.17 -4.53 -2.90
CA ARG A 62 -0.66 -4.32 -4.27
C ARG A 62 -1.00 -2.93 -4.83
N HIS A 63 -2.19 -2.40 -4.51
CA HIS A 63 -2.58 -1.06 -4.95
C HIS A 63 -1.85 0.03 -4.14
N TYR A 64 -1.73 -0.17 -2.82
CA TYR A 64 -0.96 0.73 -1.97
C TYR A 64 0.49 0.86 -2.44
N GLU A 65 1.12 -0.27 -2.78
CA GLU A 65 2.50 -0.31 -3.25
C GLU A 65 2.72 0.51 -4.53
N LEU A 66 1.77 0.48 -5.47
CA LEU A 66 1.84 1.31 -6.68
C LEU A 66 1.92 2.81 -6.33
N TRP A 67 1.10 3.26 -5.38
CA TRP A 67 1.09 4.67 -4.95
C TRP A 67 2.33 5.04 -4.15
N SER A 68 2.78 4.16 -3.24
CA SER A 68 4.01 4.41 -2.47
C SER A 68 5.24 4.44 -3.38
N TYR A 69 5.29 3.60 -4.42
CA TYR A 69 6.35 3.61 -5.42
C TYR A 69 6.41 4.92 -6.20
N ARG A 70 5.26 5.45 -6.66
CA ARG A 70 5.20 6.75 -7.37
C ARG A 70 5.68 7.91 -6.50
N VAL A 71 5.26 7.94 -5.24
CA VAL A 71 5.72 8.93 -4.27
C VAL A 71 7.22 8.82 -4.07
N ARG A 72 7.73 7.60 -3.89
CA ARG A 72 9.17 7.34 -3.70
C ARG A 72 10.00 7.81 -4.90
N LEU A 73 9.56 7.53 -6.12
CA LEU A 73 10.22 7.96 -7.34
C LEU A 73 10.34 9.49 -7.41
N MET A 74 9.29 10.22 -7.02
CA MET A 74 9.36 11.69 -6.96
C MET A 74 10.28 12.19 -5.84
N GLU A 75 10.25 11.54 -4.67
CA GLU A 75 11.10 11.91 -3.54
C GLU A 75 12.59 11.76 -3.86
N THR A 76 13.00 10.62 -4.44
CA THR A 76 14.40 10.32 -4.70
C THR A 76 14.92 11.02 -5.95
N ASP A 77 14.18 10.93 -7.06
CA ASP A 77 14.76 11.26 -8.37
C ASP A 77 14.50 12.71 -8.76
N PHE A 78 13.47 13.34 -8.17
CA PHE A 78 13.13 14.75 -8.40
C PHE A 78 13.48 15.63 -7.19
N PHE A 79 12.88 15.39 -6.03
CA PHE A 79 13.04 16.30 -4.87
C PHE A 79 14.42 16.21 -4.24
N ALA A 80 14.95 15.03 -3.95
CA ALA A 80 16.29 14.90 -3.36
C ALA A 80 17.38 15.42 -4.29
N ALA A 81 17.27 15.13 -5.60
CA ALA A 81 18.18 15.65 -6.62
C ALA A 81 18.15 17.19 -6.75
N MET A 82 17.05 17.84 -6.33
CA MET A 82 16.92 19.30 -6.30
C MET A 82 17.45 19.94 -5.01
N LEU A 83 17.70 19.14 -3.96
CA LEU A 83 18.22 19.61 -2.67
C LEU A 83 19.74 19.52 -2.56
N VAL A 84 20.39 18.72 -3.41
CA VAL A 84 21.84 18.47 -3.37
C VAL A 84 22.48 18.83 -4.71
N PRO A 85 23.65 19.49 -4.74
CA PRO A 85 24.42 19.68 -5.99
C PRO A 85 24.69 18.32 -6.66
N PRO A 86 24.46 18.16 -7.98
CA PRO A 86 24.44 19.18 -9.03
C PRO A 86 23.08 19.84 -9.33
N PHE A 87 22.06 19.69 -8.47
CA PHE A 87 20.72 20.26 -8.66
C PHE A 87 20.04 19.84 -9.98
N ARG A 88 20.30 18.60 -10.40
CA ARG A 88 19.77 18.03 -11.65
C ARG A 88 19.16 16.67 -11.35
N PRO A 89 17.84 16.51 -11.57
CA PRO A 89 17.20 15.20 -11.60
C PRO A 89 17.89 14.23 -12.57
N ALA A 90 17.82 12.93 -12.31
CA ALA A 90 18.32 11.90 -13.22
C ALA A 90 17.63 12.01 -14.59
N ALA A 91 18.34 11.93 -15.72
CA ALA A 91 17.78 12.28 -17.04
C ALA A 91 16.52 11.49 -17.43
N ASP A 92 16.36 10.29 -16.87
CA ASP A 92 15.31 9.30 -17.08
C ASP A 92 14.15 9.38 -16.07
N TRP A 93 14.21 10.26 -15.06
CA TRP A 93 13.19 10.34 -14.00
C TRP A 93 11.78 10.61 -14.56
N ALA A 94 11.71 11.52 -15.54
CA ALA A 94 10.45 11.96 -16.13
C ALA A 94 9.83 10.86 -17.02
N GLU A 95 10.67 10.10 -17.73
CA GLU A 95 10.25 8.97 -18.55
C GLU A 95 9.74 7.83 -17.65
N SER A 96 10.47 7.51 -16.59
CA SER A 96 10.06 6.50 -15.60
C SER A 96 8.72 6.83 -14.95
N LEU A 97 8.52 8.10 -14.58
CA LEU A 97 7.24 8.56 -14.02
C LEU A 97 6.12 8.53 -15.07
N ALA A 98 6.38 8.99 -16.28
CA ALA A 98 5.40 8.99 -17.36
C ALA A 98 4.98 7.57 -17.74
N GLU A 99 5.93 6.63 -17.84
CA GLU A 99 5.64 5.22 -18.11
C GLU A 99 4.77 4.63 -17.00
N ASN A 100 5.09 4.90 -15.72
CA ASN A 100 4.29 4.37 -14.61
C ASN A 100 2.87 4.98 -14.58
N LEU A 101 2.68 6.23 -15.02
CA LEU A 101 1.37 6.87 -15.13
C LEU A 101 0.54 6.31 -16.29
N LEU A 102 1.16 6.10 -17.45
CA LEU A 102 0.50 5.55 -18.64
C LEU A 102 0.25 4.05 -18.54
N ARG A 103 1.18 3.32 -17.92
CA ARG A 103 1.19 1.86 -17.79
C ARG A 103 1.53 1.48 -16.34
N PRO A 104 0.53 1.48 -15.44
CA PRO A 104 0.75 1.11 -14.04
C PRO A 104 1.22 -0.34 -13.96
N LYS A 105 2.48 -0.55 -13.58
CA LYS A 105 3.05 -1.86 -13.28
C LYS A 105 2.96 -2.09 -11.77
N PHE A 106 2.30 -3.17 -11.37
CA PHE A 106 2.29 -3.60 -9.98
C PHE A 106 3.61 -4.31 -9.68
N PRO A 107 4.44 -3.81 -8.74
CA PRO A 107 5.72 -4.45 -8.43
C PRO A 107 5.54 -5.82 -7.77
N ILE A 108 4.48 -5.99 -6.96
CA ILE A 108 4.15 -7.25 -6.29
C ILE A 108 3.12 -8.08 -7.08
N SER A 109 3.42 -9.38 -7.25
CA SER A 109 2.48 -10.41 -7.70
C SER A 109 1.56 -10.87 -6.55
N MET A 110 0.42 -11.50 -6.88
CA MET A 110 -0.36 -12.23 -5.87
C MET A 110 0.36 -13.51 -5.47
#